data_AF-A0A317VQA8-F1
#
_entry.id   AF-A0A317VQA8-F1
#
_cell.length_a   1.000
_cell.length_b   1.000
_cell.length_c   1.000
_cell.angle_alpha   90.00
_cell.angle_beta   90.00
_cell.angle_gamma   90.00
#
_symmetry.space_group_name_H-M   'P 1'
#
loop_
_entity.id
_entity.type
_entity.pdbx_description
1 polymer ?
#
loop_
_entity_poly.entity_id
_entity_poly.type
_entity_poly.pdbx_seq_one_letter_code
_entity_poly.pdbx_strand_id
1 'polypeptide(L)'
;MNQTKGIFFAAALAAMLPQTYGSIERSSLLPTPPMGFNNWARFMCDLNETLFTETADAMASNGLRDAGYNRINLDDCWMAYQRADNGSLQWNTTKFPHGLPWLGNYVKAKGFNFGIYEDSGNLTCGGYPGSYNYEELDANTFASWGVDYLKVDGCNVYATQGRTLEEEYKHRYGHWHQVLSHMEHPLIFSESAPAYFAGTENRTDWYTVMDWVPVYGELARHSTDILVYSGAGSAWDSIMNNYNYNTLLARYQRPGYFNDPDFLIPDHPGLTADEKRSHFALWASFSAPLIISAYIPALSKDEVAYLSNKALIAVDQDSLAQQATLVSRDDTLDILTRSLSNGDRLLTVLNRGNTIVKTDIPIQWLGLTETGCTYTAEDLWDSSLQKVSSHITVLLATHATAVFRISLPKGCSTVVPTGLVFNTASGHCLTASSNSSVTFESCNGQASQIWQVTSSGAISPLSSAAQCLTATCGSVGIQACHSSKSDAQKWTYAVTGNLKNAKTGGCLTEGLVQLQRCLDETNGQVFGLPSGVQLS
;
A
#
# COMPACT_ATOMS: atom_id res chain seq x y z
N MET A 1 65.53 -2.30 -48.08
CA MET A 1 64.65 -3.20 -47.29
C MET A 1 63.82 -2.32 -46.36
N ASN A 2 62.58 -2.01 -46.74
CA ASN A 2 61.65 -1.22 -45.92
C ASN A 2 60.91 -2.14 -44.95
N GLN A 3 61.03 -1.89 -43.65
CA GLN A 3 60.24 -2.53 -42.61
C GLN A 3 58.93 -1.77 -42.39
N THR A 4 57.81 -2.44 -42.61
CA THR A 4 56.47 -1.95 -42.23
C THR A 4 56.13 -2.50 -40.85
N LYS A 5 56.03 -1.63 -39.83
CA LYS A 5 55.50 -1.99 -38.50
C LYS A 5 53.98 -1.86 -38.54
N GLY A 6 53.26 -2.98 -38.44
CA GLY A 6 51.82 -3.00 -38.22
C GLY A 6 51.51 -2.77 -36.75
N ILE A 7 50.66 -1.77 -36.46
CA ILE A 7 50.10 -1.52 -35.13
C ILE A 7 48.75 -2.26 -35.08
N PHE A 8 48.64 -3.27 -34.20
CA PHE A 8 47.37 -3.89 -33.85
C PHE A 8 46.72 -3.09 -32.70
N PHE A 9 45.55 -2.51 -32.95
CA PHE A 9 44.68 -2.00 -31.89
C PHE A 9 43.84 -3.17 -31.34
N ALA A 10 44.07 -3.54 -30.08
CA ALA A 10 43.16 -4.41 -29.34
C ALA A 10 41.99 -3.56 -28.83
N ALA A 11 40.80 -3.76 -29.39
CA ALA A 11 39.57 -3.19 -28.86
C ALA A 11 39.14 -4.02 -27.63
N ALA A 12 39.30 -3.46 -26.43
CA ALA A 12 38.71 -4.02 -25.23
C ALA A 12 37.20 -3.74 -25.23
N LEU A 13 36.38 -4.75 -25.48
CA LEU A 13 34.94 -4.68 -25.17
C LEU A 13 34.81 -4.69 -23.64
N ALA A 14 34.51 -3.54 -23.05
CA ALA A 14 33.99 -3.49 -21.68
C ALA A 14 32.58 -4.08 -21.71
N ALA A 15 32.39 -5.26 -21.13
CA ALA A 15 31.05 -5.79 -20.90
C ALA A 15 30.33 -4.84 -19.93
N MET A 16 29.31 -4.14 -20.42
CA MET A 16 28.39 -3.41 -19.53
C MET A 16 27.65 -4.46 -18.71
N LEU A 17 27.95 -4.52 -17.41
CA LEU A 17 27.15 -5.32 -16.49
C LEU A 17 25.70 -4.81 -16.55
N PRO A 18 24.70 -5.71 -16.57
CA PRO A 18 23.30 -5.30 -16.53
C PRO A 18 23.08 -4.44 -15.28
N GLN A 19 22.48 -3.27 -15.48
CA GLN A 19 22.22 -2.32 -14.42
C GLN A 19 20.92 -2.71 -13.72
N THR A 20 20.99 -2.96 -12.41
CA THR A 20 19.81 -3.16 -11.55
C THR A 20 19.18 -1.79 -11.28
N TYR A 21 17.91 -1.64 -11.64
CA TYR A 21 17.12 -0.42 -11.38
C TYR A 21 16.08 -0.76 -10.33
N GLY A 22 15.73 0.21 -9.48
CA GLY A 22 14.68 0.00 -8.49
C GLY A 22 13.32 -0.22 -9.15
N SER A 23 12.43 -0.99 -8.54
CA SER A 23 11.07 -1.24 -9.06
C SER A 23 10.28 0.05 -9.29
N ILE A 24 10.41 1.03 -8.39
CA ILE A 24 9.88 2.39 -8.54
C ILE A 24 10.40 3.16 -9.77
N GLU A 25 11.49 2.72 -10.40
CA GLU A 25 12.04 3.30 -11.64
C GLU A 25 11.48 2.60 -12.90
N ARG A 26 10.80 1.46 -12.74
CA ARG A 26 10.21 0.63 -13.81
C ARG A 26 8.73 0.32 -13.56
N SER A 27 7.91 1.37 -13.48
CA SER A 27 6.46 1.24 -13.26
C SER A 27 5.70 0.44 -14.33
N SER A 28 6.32 0.10 -15.47
CA SER A 28 5.70 -0.68 -16.54
C SER A 28 5.44 -2.15 -16.18
N LEU A 29 6.16 -2.72 -15.20
CA LEU A 29 5.97 -4.13 -14.81
C LEU A 29 4.64 -4.32 -14.07
N LEU A 30 4.29 -3.38 -13.19
CA LEU A 30 3.03 -3.35 -12.46
C LEU A 30 2.52 -1.90 -12.38
N PRO A 31 1.78 -1.41 -13.39
CA PRO A 31 1.37 0.00 -13.47
C PRO A 31 0.23 0.34 -12.50
N THR A 32 -0.59 -0.63 -12.13
CA THR A 32 -1.71 -0.51 -11.18
C THR A 32 -1.67 -1.70 -10.20
N PRO A 33 -2.33 -1.59 -9.02
CA PRO A 33 -2.32 -2.67 -8.03
C PRO A 33 -2.88 -3.97 -8.64
N PRO A 34 -2.34 -5.14 -8.29
CA PRO A 34 -2.80 -6.39 -8.86
C PRO A 34 -4.18 -6.77 -8.33
N MET A 35 -5.00 -7.36 -9.18
CA MET A 35 -6.32 -7.89 -8.84
C MET A 35 -6.37 -9.39 -9.18
N GLY A 36 -6.94 -10.21 -8.31
CA GLY A 36 -6.99 -11.66 -8.57
C GLY A 36 -7.43 -12.50 -7.38
N PHE A 37 -6.89 -13.71 -7.32
CA PHE A 37 -7.15 -14.69 -6.29
C PHE A 37 -5.87 -15.20 -5.64
N ASN A 38 -5.94 -15.52 -4.35
CA ASN A 38 -4.95 -16.31 -3.62
C ASN A 38 -5.69 -17.25 -2.63
N ASN A 39 -5.20 -18.47 -2.42
CA ASN A 39 -5.91 -19.46 -1.58
C ASN A 39 -5.69 -19.30 -0.06
N TRP A 40 -4.69 -18.56 0.40
CA TRP A 40 -4.13 -18.69 1.75
C TRP A 40 -5.13 -18.42 2.87
N ALA A 41 -5.76 -17.23 2.90
CA ALA A 41 -6.66 -16.89 4.00
C ALA A 41 -7.91 -17.78 4.04
N ARG A 42 -8.31 -18.43 2.95
CA ARG A 42 -9.50 -19.28 2.91
C ARG A 42 -9.21 -20.76 3.17
N PHE A 43 -8.11 -21.26 2.63
CA PHE A 43 -7.82 -22.68 2.53
C PHE A 43 -6.53 -23.10 3.22
N MET A 44 -5.61 -22.17 3.47
CA MET A 44 -4.25 -22.47 3.92
C MET A 44 -3.67 -23.61 3.06
N CYS A 45 -3.36 -24.75 3.67
CA CYS A 45 -2.78 -25.93 3.01
C CYS A 45 -3.79 -26.93 2.47
N ASP A 46 -5.10 -26.72 2.69
CA ASP A 46 -6.20 -27.52 2.15
C ASP A 46 -6.49 -27.13 0.69
N LEU A 47 -5.51 -27.42 -0.16
CA LEU A 47 -5.48 -27.03 -1.57
C LEU A 47 -5.15 -28.23 -2.47
N ASN A 48 -5.63 -28.18 -3.70
CA ASN A 48 -5.26 -29.09 -4.78
C ASN A 48 -5.45 -28.38 -6.13
N GLU A 49 -5.05 -29.04 -7.22
CA GLU A 49 -5.20 -28.54 -8.59
C GLU A 49 -6.64 -28.12 -8.93
N THR A 50 -7.63 -28.92 -8.50
CA THR A 50 -9.06 -28.67 -8.76
C THR A 50 -9.51 -27.34 -8.19
N LEU A 51 -9.05 -26.96 -6.99
CA LEU A 51 -9.38 -25.66 -6.38
C LEU A 51 -9.05 -24.50 -7.32
N PHE A 52 -7.88 -24.53 -7.96
CA PHE A 52 -7.44 -23.46 -8.86
C PHE A 52 -8.17 -23.49 -10.20
N THR A 53 -8.45 -24.69 -10.74
CA THR A 53 -9.21 -24.79 -12.00
C THR A 53 -10.66 -24.34 -11.83
N GLU A 54 -11.33 -24.75 -10.75
CA GLU A 54 -12.70 -24.32 -10.43
C GLU A 54 -12.76 -22.83 -10.14
N THR A 55 -11.77 -22.29 -9.42
CA THR A 55 -11.68 -20.85 -9.15
C THR A 55 -11.53 -20.05 -10.43
N ALA A 56 -10.62 -20.44 -11.33
CA ALA A 56 -10.45 -19.76 -12.62
C ALA A 56 -11.72 -19.81 -13.48
N ASP A 57 -12.39 -20.96 -13.54
CA ASP A 57 -13.65 -21.11 -14.27
C ASP A 57 -14.79 -20.28 -13.66
N ALA A 58 -14.90 -20.28 -12.32
CA ALA A 58 -15.89 -19.49 -11.61
C ALA A 58 -15.69 -17.99 -11.84
N MET A 59 -14.45 -17.48 -11.67
CA MET A 59 -14.11 -16.07 -11.91
C MET A 59 -14.38 -15.63 -13.36
N ALA A 60 -14.14 -16.50 -14.34
CA ALA A 60 -14.47 -16.24 -15.73
C ALA A 60 -15.99 -16.23 -15.98
N SER A 61 -16.74 -17.08 -15.30
CA SER A 61 -18.19 -17.22 -15.49
C SER A 61 -19.03 -16.17 -14.75
N ASN A 62 -18.59 -15.74 -13.56
CA ASN A 62 -19.34 -14.82 -12.71
C ASN A 62 -18.98 -13.34 -12.96
N GLY A 63 -18.06 -13.08 -13.89
CA GLY A 63 -17.69 -11.73 -14.33
C GLY A 63 -16.55 -11.07 -13.55
N LEU A 64 -15.99 -11.73 -12.52
CA LEU A 64 -14.83 -11.19 -11.79
C LEU A 64 -13.62 -11.01 -12.71
N ARG A 65 -13.32 -11.96 -13.59
CA ARG A 65 -12.20 -11.81 -14.54
C ARG A 65 -12.39 -10.57 -15.42
N ASP A 66 -13.60 -10.38 -15.95
CA ASP A 66 -13.92 -9.28 -16.84
C ASP A 66 -14.00 -7.93 -16.10
N ALA A 67 -14.18 -7.96 -14.76
CA ALA A 67 -14.08 -6.79 -13.90
C ALA A 67 -12.61 -6.38 -13.60
N GLY A 68 -11.63 -7.22 -13.93
CA GLY A 68 -10.20 -6.92 -13.80
C GLY A 68 -9.42 -7.92 -12.95
N TYR A 69 -10.10 -8.85 -12.25
CA TYR A 69 -9.43 -9.88 -11.44
C TYR A 69 -8.78 -10.93 -12.34
N ASN A 70 -7.55 -10.66 -12.78
CA ASN A 70 -6.89 -11.41 -13.85
C ASN A 70 -5.73 -12.30 -13.36
N ARG A 71 -5.55 -12.48 -12.05
CA ARG A 71 -4.50 -13.34 -11.49
C ARG A 71 -5.06 -14.53 -10.71
N ILE A 72 -4.38 -15.67 -10.83
CA ILE A 72 -4.54 -16.84 -9.96
C ILE A 72 -3.19 -17.08 -9.29
N ASN A 73 -3.09 -16.81 -7.99
CA ASN A 73 -1.87 -16.99 -7.21
C ASN A 73 -1.99 -18.25 -6.34
N LEU A 74 -1.01 -19.14 -6.46
CA LEU A 74 -0.85 -20.33 -5.64
C LEU A 74 0.05 -20.01 -4.44
N ASP A 75 -0.51 -20.08 -3.23
CA ASP A 75 0.22 -19.84 -1.98
C ASP A 75 0.96 -21.09 -1.47
N ASP A 76 1.50 -21.05 -0.24
CA ASP A 76 2.31 -22.12 0.36
C ASP A 76 1.60 -23.50 0.36
N CYS A 77 2.33 -24.56 0.69
CA CYS A 77 1.88 -25.96 0.74
C CYS A 77 1.66 -26.65 -0.62
N TRP A 78 2.21 -26.10 -1.71
CA TRP A 78 2.18 -26.73 -3.05
C TRP A 78 3.30 -27.76 -3.30
N MET A 79 4.41 -27.63 -2.58
CA MET A 79 5.65 -28.38 -2.79
C MET A 79 5.59 -29.81 -2.24
N ALA A 80 6.48 -30.66 -2.75
CA ALA A 80 6.95 -31.82 -2.01
C ALA A 80 7.91 -31.38 -0.89
N TYR A 81 8.07 -32.20 0.15
CA TYR A 81 8.96 -31.88 1.28
C TYR A 81 10.46 -31.98 0.97
N GLN A 82 10.83 -32.37 -0.24
CA GLN A 82 12.22 -32.54 -0.66
C GLN A 82 12.41 -31.95 -2.05
N ARG A 83 13.54 -31.25 -2.22
CA ARG A 83 14.08 -30.89 -3.53
C ARG A 83 14.58 -32.15 -4.23
N ALA A 84 14.65 -32.12 -5.56
CA ALA A 84 15.33 -33.16 -6.33
C ALA A 84 16.85 -33.11 -6.09
N ASP A 85 17.57 -34.16 -6.50
CA ASP A 85 19.03 -34.27 -6.32
C ASP A 85 19.81 -33.11 -6.96
N ASN A 86 19.24 -32.47 -7.99
CA ASN A 86 19.82 -31.30 -8.66
C ASN A 86 19.48 -29.96 -7.95
N GLY A 87 18.80 -29.99 -6.81
CA GLY A 87 18.38 -28.82 -6.04
C GLY A 87 17.04 -28.21 -6.45
N SER A 88 16.42 -28.64 -7.57
CA SER A 88 15.15 -28.06 -8.02
C SER A 88 14.00 -28.40 -7.09
N LEU A 89 13.13 -27.42 -6.82
CA LEU A 89 11.84 -27.65 -6.17
C LEU A 89 11.00 -28.68 -6.94
N GLN A 90 10.22 -29.46 -6.19
CA GLN A 90 9.28 -30.45 -6.74
C GLN A 90 7.88 -30.11 -6.24
N TRP A 91 6.86 -30.24 -7.09
CA TRP A 91 5.47 -30.11 -6.65
C TRP A 91 4.97 -31.40 -6.01
N ASN A 92 3.95 -31.30 -5.16
CA ASN A 92 3.27 -32.46 -4.64
C ASN A 92 2.38 -33.10 -5.73
N THR A 93 2.77 -34.26 -6.26
CA THR A 93 2.06 -34.94 -7.36
C THR A 93 0.69 -35.48 -6.98
N THR A 94 0.37 -35.59 -5.70
CA THR A 94 -0.98 -35.95 -5.24
C THR A 94 -1.90 -34.73 -5.29
N LYS A 95 -1.40 -33.55 -4.89
CA LYS A 95 -2.16 -32.29 -4.98
C LYS A 95 -2.27 -31.78 -6.42
N PHE A 96 -1.21 -31.96 -7.20
CA PHE A 96 -1.07 -31.47 -8.59
C PHE A 96 -0.65 -32.61 -9.53
N PRO A 97 -1.59 -33.52 -9.87
CA PRO A 97 -1.30 -34.70 -10.67
C PRO A 97 -0.84 -34.37 -12.11
N HIS A 98 -1.24 -33.24 -12.68
CA HIS A 98 -0.76 -32.80 -14.00
C HIS A 98 0.48 -31.87 -13.91
N GLY A 99 0.84 -31.44 -12.70
CA GLY A 99 1.98 -30.58 -12.41
C GLY A 99 1.74 -29.09 -12.65
N LEU A 100 2.59 -28.26 -12.06
CA LEU A 100 2.47 -26.80 -12.14
C LEU A 100 2.63 -26.20 -13.54
N PRO A 101 3.48 -26.72 -14.46
CA PRO A 101 3.48 -26.26 -15.84
C PRO A 101 2.11 -26.40 -16.52
N TRP A 102 1.40 -27.50 -16.24
CA TRP A 102 0.06 -27.71 -16.77
C TRP A 102 -0.94 -26.73 -16.18
N LEU A 103 -0.92 -26.51 -14.85
CA LEU A 103 -1.80 -25.56 -14.19
C LEU A 103 -1.58 -24.13 -14.70
N GLY A 104 -0.31 -23.70 -14.84
CA GLY A 104 0.06 -22.41 -15.42
C GLY A 104 -0.50 -22.23 -16.84
N ASN A 105 -0.41 -23.27 -17.67
CA ASN A 105 -1.02 -23.26 -19.01
C ASN A 105 -2.55 -23.23 -18.97
N TYR A 106 -3.18 -23.94 -18.03
CA TYR A 106 -4.63 -23.95 -17.85
C TYR A 106 -5.16 -22.54 -17.54
N VAL A 107 -4.60 -21.88 -16.51
CA VAL A 107 -5.07 -20.55 -16.10
C VAL A 107 -4.81 -19.50 -17.19
N LYS A 108 -3.67 -19.59 -17.90
CA LYS A 108 -3.37 -18.75 -19.06
C LYS A 108 -4.37 -18.94 -20.20
N ALA A 109 -4.75 -20.18 -20.51
CA ALA A 109 -5.77 -20.47 -21.52
C ALA A 109 -7.16 -19.90 -21.15
N LYS A 110 -7.40 -19.64 -19.85
CA LYS A 110 -8.61 -19.00 -19.33
C LYS A 110 -8.50 -17.47 -19.25
N GLY A 111 -7.37 -16.90 -19.68
CA GLY A 111 -7.13 -15.45 -19.69
C GLY A 111 -6.63 -14.89 -18.36
N PHE A 112 -6.02 -15.72 -17.51
CA PHE A 112 -5.40 -15.28 -16.26
C PHE A 112 -3.87 -15.34 -16.33
N ASN A 113 -3.23 -14.48 -15.55
CA ASN A 113 -1.84 -14.56 -15.14
C ASN A 113 -1.68 -15.56 -13.98
N PHE A 114 -0.49 -16.15 -13.84
CA PHE A 114 -0.21 -17.17 -12.82
C PHE A 114 0.87 -16.68 -11.85
N GLY A 115 0.56 -16.72 -10.56
CA GLY A 115 1.49 -16.40 -9.49
C GLY A 115 1.80 -17.60 -8.61
N ILE A 116 2.96 -17.58 -7.96
CA ILE A 116 3.41 -18.61 -7.03
C ILE A 116 3.98 -18.01 -5.76
N TYR A 117 3.99 -18.80 -4.69
CA TYR A 117 4.59 -18.50 -3.41
C TYR A 117 5.93 -19.22 -3.22
N GLU A 118 6.84 -18.54 -2.54
CA GLU A 118 8.10 -19.07 -2.05
C GLU A 118 8.55 -18.32 -0.77
N ASP A 119 9.66 -18.74 -0.15
CA ASP A 119 10.20 -18.11 1.06
C ASP A 119 11.69 -17.75 0.93
N SER A 120 12.10 -16.60 1.48
CA SER A 120 13.51 -16.16 1.55
C SER A 120 14.33 -16.91 2.61
N GLY A 121 13.66 -17.68 3.48
CA GLY A 121 14.23 -18.51 4.51
C GLY A 121 14.74 -19.87 4.04
N ASN A 122 15.20 -20.66 5.01
CA ASN A 122 15.62 -22.05 4.77
C ASN A 122 14.42 -23.00 4.58
N LEU A 123 13.28 -22.66 5.16
CA LEU A 123 12.01 -23.38 5.04
C LEU A 123 10.89 -22.36 4.87
N THR A 124 9.84 -22.71 4.12
CA THR A 124 8.60 -21.91 4.08
C THR A 124 7.91 -21.89 5.44
N CYS A 125 6.92 -21.01 5.60
CA CYS A 125 6.10 -20.98 6.82
C CYS A 125 5.43 -22.34 7.12
N GLY A 126 5.02 -23.08 6.09
CA GLY A 126 4.49 -24.44 6.18
C GLY A 126 5.52 -25.55 6.36
N GLY A 127 6.82 -25.20 6.44
CA GLY A 127 7.93 -26.15 6.66
C GLY A 127 8.39 -26.89 5.40
N TYR A 128 8.08 -26.38 4.21
CA TYR A 128 8.58 -26.90 2.93
C TYR A 128 9.97 -26.32 2.64
N PRO A 129 10.74 -26.86 1.67
CA PRO A 129 12.04 -26.27 1.31
C PRO A 129 11.89 -24.80 0.91
N GLY A 130 12.55 -23.88 1.62
CA GLY A 130 12.65 -22.48 1.22
C GLY A 130 13.77 -22.27 0.19
N SER A 131 13.95 -21.05 -0.27
CA SER A 131 14.79 -20.76 -1.44
C SER A 131 16.12 -20.07 -1.16
N TYR A 132 16.52 -19.95 0.11
CA TYR A 132 17.83 -19.41 0.46
C TYR A 132 18.98 -20.21 -0.18
N ASN A 133 19.80 -19.56 -1.02
CA ASN A 133 20.85 -20.11 -1.91
C ASN A 133 20.36 -20.91 -3.15
N TYR A 134 19.08 -20.83 -3.48
CA TYR A 134 18.48 -21.42 -4.68
C TYR A 134 17.71 -20.40 -5.52
N GLU A 135 17.82 -19.11 -5.21
CA GLU A 135 16.98 -18.02 -5.74
C GLU A 135 17.01 -17.97 -7.28
N GLU A 136 18.19 -18.05 -7.90
CA GLU A 136 18.32 -18.06 -9.37
C GLU A 136 17.74 -19.33 -10.01
N LEU A 137 17.95 -20.50 -9.38
CA LEU A 137 17.40 -21.76 -9.87
C LEU A 137 15.87 -21.75 -9.80
N ASP A 138 15.32 -21.30 -8.68
CA ASP A 138 13.89 -21.32 -8.41
C ASP A 138 13.17 -20.26 -9.23
N ALA A 139 13.71 -19.05 -9.37
CA ALA A 139 13.19 -18.01 -10.26
C ALA A 139 13.07 -18.50 -11.73
N ASN A 140 14.13 -19.13 -12.26
CA ASN A 140 14.12 -19.70 -13.60
C ASN A 140 13.12 -20.86 -13.73
N THR A 141 12.98 -21.68 -12.68
CA THR A 141 12.01 -22.76 -12.63
C THR A 141 10.58 -22.22 -12.71
N PHE A 142 10.25 -21.21 -11.90
CA PHE A 142 8.93 -20.56 -11.91
C PHE A 142 8.61 -19.93 -13.27
N ALA A 143 9.56 -19.18 -13.85
CA ALA A 143 9.39 -18.63 -15.19
C ALA A 143 9.14 -19.71 -16.25
N SER A 144 9.84 -20.86 -16.16
CA SER A 144 9.63 -21.99 -17.07
C SER A 144 8.23 -22.62 -16.96
N TRP A 145 7.57 -22.48 -15.80
CA TRP A 145 6.19 -22.90 -15.58
C TRP A 145 5.17 -21.84 -16.02
N GLY A 146 5.66 -20.69 -16.50
CA GLY A 146 4.84 -19.57 -16.95
C GLY A 146 4.35 -18.68 -15.82
N VAL A 147 4.97 -18.73 -14.64
CA VAL A 147 4.71 -17.77 -13.56
C VAL A 147 5.16 -16.37 -13.99
N ASP A 148 4.41 -15.34 -13.58
CA ASP A 148 4.77 -13.92 -13.77
C ASP A 148 4.65 -13.08 -12.49
N TYR A 149 4.33 -13.72 -11.35
CA TYR A 149 4.19 -13.12 -10.04
C TYR A 149 4.76 -14.06 -8.97
N LEU A 150 5.64 -13.54 -8.13
CA LEU A 150 6.28 -14.28 -7.05
C LEU A 150 6.02 -13.57 -5.72
N LYS A 151 5.28 -14.21 -4.83
CA LYS A 151 5.21 -13.84 -3.41
C LYS A 151 6.38 -14.49 -2.70
N VAL A 152 7.24 -13.70 -2.06
CA VAL A 152 8.34 -14.22 -1.22
C VAL A 152 8.09 -13.86 0.23
N ASP A 153 8.07 -14.90 1.05
CA ASP A 153 7.87 -14.81 2.49
C ASP A 153 9.19 -14.72 3.27
N GLY A 154 9.12 -14.67 4.60
CA GLY A 154 10.28 -14.49 5.49
C GLY A 154 10.38 -15.51 6.64
N CYS A 155 9.63 -16.59 6.62
CA CYS A 155 9.71 -17.57 7.70
C CYS A 155 11.08 -18.25 7.69
N ASN A 156 11.58 -18.63 8.88
CA ASN A 156 12.87 -19.34 8.99
C ASN A 156 14.06 -18.59 8.35
N VAL A 157 14.02 -17.26 8.36
CA VAL A 157 15.18 -16.40 8.10
C VAL A 157 16.02 -16.28 9.37
N TYR A 158 17.29 -16.69 9.27
CA TYR A 158 18.23 -16.61 10.38
C TYR A 158 19.37 -15.67 10.01
N ALA A 159 19.68 -14.74 10.92
CA ALA A 159 20.80 -13.82 10.76
C ALA A 159 22.13 -14.59 10.72
N THR A 160 22.97 -14.27 9.74
CA THR A 160 24.26 -14.90 9.52
C THR A 160 25.36 -13.86 9.37
N GLN A 161 26.62 -14.30 9.51
CA GLN A 161 27.79 -13.45 9.24
C GLN A 161 27.85 -12.15 10.08
N GLY A 162 27.23 -12.15 11.28
CA GLY A 162 27.22 -11.01 12.18
C GLY A 162 26.21 -9.91 11.83
N ARG A 163 25.33 -10.12 10.84
CA ARG A 163 24.23 -9.21 10.52
C ARG A 163 23.18 -9.19 11.60
N THR A 164 22.47 -8.07 11.75
CA THR A 164 21.19 -8.03 12.45
C THR A 164 20.12 -8.79 11.66
N LEU A 165 18.93 -9.00 12.25
CA LEU A 165 17.83 -9.61 11.50
C LEU A 165 17.37 -8.72 10.34
N GLU A 166 17.24 -7.41 10.55
CA GLU A 166 16.88 -6.44 9.50
C GLU A 166 17.90 -6.48 8.34
N GLU A 167 19.20 -6.44 8.65
CA GLU A 167 20.25 -6.52 7.64
C GLU A 167 20.25 -7.86 6.88
N GLU A 168 19.84 -8.95 7.54
CA GLU A 168 19.66 -10.25 6.89
C GLU A 168 18.51 -10.22 5.88
N TYR A 169 17.36 -9.66 6.25
CA TYR A 169 16.22 -9.49 5.34
C TYR A 169 16.57 -8.61 4.16
N LYS A 170 17.17 -7.44 4.40
CA LYS A 170 17.59 -6.50 3.34
C LYS A 170 18.52 -7.17 2.33
N HIS A 171 19.43 -8.01 2.78
CA HIS A 171 20.32 -8.75 1.90
C HIS A 171 19.59 -9.82 1.08
N ARG A 172 18.74 -10.64 1.73
CA ARG A 172 18.04 -11.75 1.04
C ARG A 172 17.02 -11.23 0.03
N TYR A 173 16.21 -10.25 0.41
CA TYR A 173 15.27 -9.60 -0.50
C TYR A 173 15.99 -8.79 -1.59
N GLY A 174 17.12 -8.15 -1.26
CA GLY A 174 17.98 -7.52 -2.25
C GLY A 174 18.58 -8.50 -3.26
N HIS A 175 18.92 -9.71 -2.83
CA HIS A 175 19.38 -10.77 -3.73
C HIS A 175 18.26 -11.27 -4.65
N TRP A 176 17.06 -11.48 -4.12
CA TRP A 176 15.86 -11.75 -4.93
C TRP A 176 15.63 -10.66 -5.98
N HIS A 177 15.64 -9.39 -5.59
CA HIS A 177 15.51 -8.27 -6.52
C HIS A 177 16.57 -8.31 -7.63
N GLN A 178 17.83 -8.60 -7.31
CA GLN A 178 18.89 -8.74 -8.31
C GLN A 178 18.63 -9.88 -9.28
N VAL A 179 18.25 -11.06 -8.77
CA VAL A 179 17.91 -12.23 -9.60
C VAL A 179 16.77 -11.89 -10.56
N LEU A 180 15.65 -11.36 -10.04
CA LEU A 180 14.48 -11.03 -10.84
C LEU A 180 14.77 -9.93 -11.87
N SER A 181 15.56 -8.92 -11.50
CA SER A 181 15.93 -7.81 -12.40
C SER A 181 16.82 -8.21 -13.57
N HIS A 182 17.54 -9.34 -13.46
CA HIS A 182 18.39 -9.88 -14.52
C HIS A 182 17.67 -10.86 -15.46
N MET A 183 16.43 -11.23 -15.15
CA MET A 183 15.62 -12.06 -16.04
C MET A 183 15.22 -11.26 -17.28
N GLU A 184 15.13 -11.94 -18.44
CA GLU A 184 14.62 -11.32 -19.68
C GLU A 184 13.17 -10.82 -19.51
N HIS A 185 12.38 -11.57 -18.74
CA HIS A 185 11.03 -11.22 -18.32
C HIS A 185 10.96 -11.34 -16.80
N PRO A 186 11.22 -10.23 -16.06
CA PRO A 186 11.13 -10.22 -14.60
C PRO A 186 9.75 -10.64 -14.10
N LEU A 187 9.71 -11.42 -13.02
CA LEU A 187 8.49 -11.70 -12.28
C LEU A 187 8.14 -10.48 -11.42
N ILE A 188 6.84 -10.21 -11.23
CA ILE A 188 6.38 -9.25 -10.23
C ILE A 188 6.77 -9.77 -8.85
N PHE A 189 7.45 -8.94 -8.07
CA PHE A 189 7.97 -9.29 -6.76
C PHE A 189 7.07 -8.74 -5.66
N SER A 190 6.39 -9.65 -4.97
CA SER A 190 5.52 -9.38 -3.82
C SER A 190 6.26 -9.76 -2.54
N GLU A 191 6.58 -8.75 -1.74
CA GLU A 191 7.49 -8.89 -0.60
C GLU A 191 6.73 -8.99 0.73
N SER A 192 7.03 -10.00 1.56
CA SER A 192 6.49 -10.05 2.93
C SER A 192 7.42 -9.44 3.99
N ALA A 193 8.62 -8.97 3.62
CA ALA A 193 9.63 -8.52 4.59
C ALA A 193 9.11 -7.57 5.68
N PRO A 194 8.37 -6.48 5.38
CA PRO A 194 7.93 -5.54 6.43
C PRO A 194 7.02 -6.19 7.49
N ALA A 195 6.25 -7.23 7.14
CA ALA A 195 5.37 -7.91 8.09
C ALA A 195 6.11 -8.53 9.28
N TYR A 196 7.37 -8.94 9.09
CA TYR A 196 8.21 -9.56 10.13
C TYR A 196 8.79 -8.57 11.13
N PHE A 197 8.68 -7.27 10.83
CA PHE A 197 9.09 -6.18 11.71
C PHE A 197 7.88 -5.39 12.22
N ALA A 198 6.67 -5.85 11.91
CA ALA A 198 5.44 -5.21 12.36
C ALA A 198 5.33 -5.30 13.90
N GLY A 199 5.17 -4.15 14.55
CA GLY A 199 5.01 -4.01 16.00
C GLY A 199 4.73 -2.55 16.37
N THR A 200 4.18 -2.31 17.56
CA THR A 200 3.76 -0.96 17.99
C THR A 200 4.70 -0.29 18.99
N GLU A 201 5.54 -1.03 19.70
CA GLU A 201 6.41 -0.46 20.74
C GLU A 201 7.60 0.32 20.17
N ASN A 202 8.31 -0.28 19.21
CA ASN A 202 9.40 0.35 18.47
C ASN A 202 9.25 0.04 16.99
N ARG A 203 9.17 1.08 16.14
CA ARG A 203 8.99 0.93 14.70
C ARG A 203 10.27 1.25 13.92
N THR A 204 11.41 1.49 14.55
CA THR A 204 12.66 1.82 13.84
C THR A 204 12.98 0.77 12.77
N ASP A 205 13.11 -0.50 13.12
CA ASP A 205 13.42 -1.54 12.13
C ASP A 205 12.34 -1.65 11.05
N TRP A 206 11.07 -1.48 11.40
CA TRP A 206 9.97 -1.48 10.42
C TRP A 206 10.10 -0.32 9.42
N TYR A 207 10.46 0.87 9.88
CA TYR A 207 10.74 2.02 9.00
C TYR A 207 11.98 1.74 8.13
N THR A 208 13.05 1.19 8.71
CA THR A 208 14.27 0.80 7.97
C THR A 208 13.96 -0.15 6.83
N VAL A 209 13.09 -1.13 7.08
CA VAL A 209 12.63 -2.07 6.05
C VAL A 209 11.85 -1.34 4.96
N MET A 210 10.94 -0.46 5.34
CA MET A 210 10.13 0.30 4.39
C MET A 210 10.93 1.25 3.49
N ASP A 211 12.15 1.63 3.88
CA ASP A 211 13.00 2.51 3.07
C ASP A 211 13.65 1.78 1.88
N TRP A 212 13.87 0.46 1.96
CA TRP A 212 14.45 -0.31 0.86
C TRP A 212 13.45 -1.19 0.10
N VAL A 213 12.36 -1.63 0.72
CA VAL A 213 11.35 -2.50 0.09
C VAL A 213 10.78 -1.91 -1.22
N PRO A 214 10.37 -0.63 -1.29
CA PRO A 214 9.89 -0.05 -2.55
C PRO A 214 10.93 -0.02 -3.68
N VAL A 215 12.22 -0.16 -3.36
CA VAL A 215 13.27 -0.25 -4.37
C VAL A 215 13.33 -1.66 -4.94
N TYR A 216 12.98 -2.69 -4.17
CA TYR A 216 13.20 -4.09 -4.52
C TYR A 216 12.04 -4.73 -5.26
N GLY A 217 10.80 -4.52 -4.81
CA GLY A 217 9.63 -5.14 -5.42
C GLY A 217 8.52 -4.16 -5.77
N GLU A 218 7.47 -4.70 -6.36
CA GLU A 218 6.34 -3.92 -6.87
C GLU A 218 5.20 -3.80 -5.83
N LEU A 219 5.24 -4.59 -4.77
CA LEU A 219 4.31 -4.50 -3.66
C LEU A 219 4.83 -5.22 -2.42
N ALA A 220 4.36 -4.81 -1.25
CA ALA A 220 4.75 -5.49 -0.02
C ALA A 220 3.67 -5.52 1.06
N ARG A 221 3.67 -6.59 1.85
CA ARG A 221 2.83 -6.77 3.03
C ARG A 221 3.45 -6.06 4.24
N HIS A 222 2.62 -5.33 5.00
CA HIS A 222 3.10 -4.38 6.02
C HIS A 222 2.78 -4.70 7.47
N SER A 223 1.88 -5.65 7.68
CA SER A 223 1.35 -6.05 8.96
C SER A 223 1.26 -7.57 9.03
N THR A 224 0.84 -8.07 10.19
CA THR A 224 0.38 -9.46 10.35
C THR A 224 -0.68 -9.82 9.31
N ASP A 225 -0.84 -11.12 9.10
CA ASP A 225 -1.85 -11.67 8.20
C ASP A 225 -3.26 -11.24 8.61
N ILE A 226 -4.09 -11.02 7.59
CA ILE A 226 -5.54 -11.02 7.74
C ILE A 226 -5.99 -12.40 8.23
N LEU A 227 -7.04 -12.42 9.05
CA LEU A 227 -7.50 -13.62 9.71
C LEU A 227 -7.87 -14.71 8.68
N VAL A 228 -7.26 -15.88 8.84
CA VAL A 228 -7.62 -17.07 8.07
C VAL A 228 -9.03 -17.55 8.45
N TYR A 229 -9.72 -18.22 7.54
CA TYR A 229 -11.14 -18.58 7.65
C TYR A 229 -11.50 -19.42 8.88
N SER A 230 -10.58 -20.27 9.34
CA SER A 230 -10.73 -21.07 10.56
C SER A 230 -9.95 -20.49 11.76
N GLY A 231 -9.47 -19.26 11.64
CA GLY A 231 -8.69 -18.57 12.65
C GLY A 231 -9.55 -18.12 13.82
N ALA A 232 -8.97 -18.12 15.02
CA ALA A 232 -9.64 -17.59 16.20
C ALA A 232 -9.55 -16.06 16.24
N GLY A 233 -10.66 -15.40 16.58
CA GLY A 233 -10.71 -13.94 16.76
C GLY A 233 -11.80 -13.27 15.92
N SER A 234 -11.76 -11.95 15.88
CA SER A 234 -12.66 -11.11 15.08
C SER A 234 -12.03 -10.84 13.71
N ALA A 235 -12.71 -11.25 12.64
CA ALA A 235 -12.27 -10.95 11.28
C ALA A 235 -12.26 -9.44 10.99
N TRP A 236 -13.22 -8.70 11.56
CA TRP A 236 -13.26 -7.25 11.43
C TRP A 236 -12.07 -6.57 12.14
N ASP A 237 -11.72 -7.01 13.34
CA ASP A 237 -10.57 -6.43 14.07
C ASP A 237 -9.27 -6.69 13.32
N SER A 238 -9.15 -7.86 12.67
CA SER A 238 -8.02 -8.20 11.81
C SER A 238 -7.96 -7.30 10.56
N ILE A 239 -9.08 -7.08 9.86
CA ILE A 239 -9.16 -6.10 8.75
C ILE A 239 -8.73 -4.72 9.24
N MET A 240 -9.22 -4.30 10.40
CA MET A 240 -8.91 -2.98 10.96
C MET A 240 -7.45 -2.84 11.38
N ASN A 241 -6.80 -3.91 11.86
CA ASN A 241 -5.35 -3.91 12.10
C ASN A 241 -4.58 -3.60 10.81
N ASN A 242 -4.89 -4.30 9.73
CA ASN A 242 -4.22 -4.13 8.45
C ASN A 242 -4.50 -2.74 7.84
N TYR A 243 -5.76 -2.29 7.91
CA TYR A 243 -6.15 -0.92 7.56
C TYR A 243 -5.34 0.14 8.32
N ASN A 244 -5.16 -0.04 9.64
CA ASN A 244 -4.42 0.90 10.47
C ASN A 244 -2.95 0.99 10.07
N TYR A 245 -2.29 -0.13 9.79
CA TYR A 245 -0.93 -0.11 9.22
C TYR A 245 -0.91 0.60 7.88
N ASN A 246 -1.90 0.33 7.01
CA ASN A 246 -1.93 0.96 5.70
C ASN A 246 -2.03 2.48 5.77
N THR A 247 -2.76 3.03 6.76
CA THR A 247 -2.86 4.49 6.94
C THR A 247 -1.53 5.20 7.21
N LEU A 248 -0.46 4.46 7.54
CA LEU A 248 0.87 5.00 7.82
C LEU A 248 1.75 5.15 6.56
N LEU A 249 1.33 4.60 5.42
CA LEU A 249 2.23 4.21 4.35
C LEU A 249 2.13 5.04 3.06
N ALA A 250 1.25 6.03 3.01
CA ALA A 250 0.97 6.79 1.80
C ALA A 250 2.19 7.44 1.14
N ARG A 251 3.27 7.71 1.91
CA ARG A 251 4.53 8.28 1.40
C ARG A 251 5.37 7.30 0.57
N TYR A 252 5.15 6.00 0.68
CA TYR A 252 5.88 5.00 -0.07
C TYR A 252 5.22 4.70 -1.42
N GLN A 253 3.87 4.70 -1.45
CA GLN A 253 3.10 4.31 -2.62
C GLN A 253 3.29 5.25 -3.80
N ARG A 254 3.53 4.65 -4.97
CA ARG A 254 3.66 5.34 -6.26
C ARG A 254 3.50 4.33 -7.40
N PRO A 255 3.26 4.75 -8.65
CA PRO A 255 3.24 3.80 -9.77
C PRO A 255 4.50 2.92 -9.79
N GLY A 256 4.32 1.60 -9.83
CA GLY A 256 5.41 0.62 -9.70
C GLY A 256 5.68 0.13 -8.28
N TYR A 257 5.02 0.66 -7.25
CA TYR A 257 5.06 0.12 -5.89
C TYR A 257 3.74 0.34 -5.13
N PHE A 258 3.12 -0.73 -4.64
CA PHE A 258 1.84 -0.71 -3.94
C PHE A 258 1.94 -1.24 -2.51
N ASN A 259 1.33 -0.54 -1.56
CA ASN A 259 1.21 -1.05 -0.20
C ASN A 259 0.13 -2.15 -0.17
N ASP A 260 0.47 -3.33 0.36
CA ASP A 260 -0.43 -4.48 0.43
C ASP A 260 -0.99 -4.65 1.86
N PRO A 261 -2.28 -4.34 2.10
CA PRO A 261 -2.94 -4.58 3.37
C PRO A 261 -3.47 -6.01 3.52
N ASP A 262 -3.07 -6.93 2.65
CA ASP A 262 -3.44 -8.35 2.61
C ASP A 262 -4.79 -8.65 1.92
N PHE A 263 -5.17 -9.93 1.90
CA PHE A 263 -6.28 -10.45 1.11
C PHE A 263 -7.67 -9.89 1.47
N LEU A 264 -8.55 -9.81 0.47
CA LEU A 264 -9.99 -9.68 0.66
C LEU A 264 -10.60 -11.04 1.06
N ILE A 265 -11.35 -11.09 2.17
CA ILE A 265 -11.99 -12.31 2.70
C ILE A 265 -13.53 -12.26 2.63
N PRO A 266 -14.13 -12.12 1.43
CA PRO A 266 -15.55 -11.81 1.26
C PRO A 266 -16.50 -12.88 1.78
N ASP A 267 -16.10 -14.16 1.81
CA ASP A 267 -16.93 -15.27 2.27
C ASP A 267 -16.76 -15.59 3.76
N HIS A 268 -15.95 -14.82 4.50
CA HIS A 268 -15.69 -15.09 5.91
C HIS A 268 -16.99 -14.95 6.74
N PRO A 269 -17.40 -15.99 7.50
CA PRO A 269 -18.71 -16.03 8.15
C PRO A 269 -18.83 -15.06 9.33
N GLY A 270 -17.68 -14.63 9.88
CA GLY A 270 -17.62 -13.64 10.96
C GLY A 270 -17.82 -12.18 10.53
N LEU A 271 -18.08 -11.91 9.25
CA LEU A 271 -18.29 -10.55 8.74
C LEU A 271 -19.76 -10.30 8.36
N THR A 272 -20.26 -9.13 8.72
CA THR A 272 -21.52 -8.57 8.23
C THR A 272 -21.40 -8.10 6.78
N ALA A 273 -22.54 -7.84 6.13
CA ALA A 273 -22.55 -7.31 4.77
C ALA A 273 -21.86 -5.94 4.67
N ASP A 274 -22.06 -5.07 5.66
CA ASP A 274 -21.44 -3.73 5.68
C ASP A 274 -19.92 -3.84 5.87
N GLU A 275 -19.43 -4.72 6.74
CA GLU A 275 -17.99 -4.95 6.92
C GLU A 275 -17.34 -5.52 5.66
N LYS A 276 -17.99 -6.46 4.96
CA LYS A 276 -17.52 -7.00 3.67
C LYS A 276 -17.41 -5.91 2.59
N ARG A 277 -18.41 -5.04 2.48
CA ARG A 277 -18.41 -3.91 1.54
C ARG A 277 -17.35 -2.88 1.93
N SER A 278 -17.22 -2.56 3.21
CA SER A 278 -16.22 -1.64 3.73
C SER A 278 -14.80 -2.14 3.51
N HIS A 279 -14.54 -3.42 3.72
CA HIS A 279 -13.24 -4.02 3.42
C HIS A 279 -12.81 -3.74 1.97
N PHE A 280 -13.68 -4.03 1.01
CA PHE A 280 -13.42 -3.75 -0.40
C PHE A 280 -13.24 -2.26 -0.70
N ALA A 281 -14.13 -1.41 -0.19
CA ALA A 281 -14.07 0.04 -0.44
C ALA A 281 -12.83 0.71 0.15
N LEU A 282 -12.35 0.25 1.32
CA LEU A 282 -11.14 0.77 1.95
C LEU A 282 -9.90 0.40 1.13
N TRP A 283 -9.78 -0.84 0.68
CA TRP A 283 -8.68 -1.29 -0.18
C TRP A 283 -8.68 -0.50 -1.49
N ALA A 284 -9.85 -0.36 -2.13
CA ALA A 284 -9.99 0.43 -3.35
C ALA A 284 -9.61 1.91 -3.15
N SER A 285 -9.99 2.49 -2.02
CA SER A 285 -9.63 3.88 -1.68
C SER A 285 -8.12 4.06 -1.54
N PHE A 286 -7.40 3.02 -1.15
CA PHE A 286 -5.95 3.03 -1.03
C PHE A 286 -5.20 2.76 -2.34
N SER A 287 -5.85 2.33 -3.41
CA SER A 287 -5.15 1.73 -4.57
C SER A 287 -4.29 0.56 -4.10
N ALA A 288 -4.92 -0.39 -3.42
CA ALA A 288 -4.27 -1.56 -2.82
C ALA A 288 -4.51 -2.81 -3.68
N PRO A 289 -3.70 -3.87 -3.57
CA PRO A 289 -4.01 -5.14 -4.22
C PRO A 289 -5.42 -5.63 -3.88
N LEU A 290 -6.25 -5.91 -4.90
CA LEU A 290 -7.57 -6.52 -4.73
C LEU A 290 -7.47 -8.02 -4.97
N ILE A 291 -6.80 -8.72 -4.06
CA ILE A 291 -6.60 -10.16 -4.13
C ILE A 291 -7.62 -10.87 -3.23
N ILE A 292 -8.54 -11.62 -3.83
CA ILE A 292 -9.60 -12.35 -3.13
C ILE A 292 -9.07 -13.68 -2.61
N SER A 293 -9.36 -13.99 -1.35
CA SER A 293 -9.18 -15.31 -0.77
C SER A 293 -10.51 -15.82 -0.20
N ALA A 294 -11.25 -16.57 -1.02
CA ALA A 294 -12.57 -17.11 -0.72
C ALA A 294 -12.88 -18.34 -1.60
N TYR A 295 -13.92 -19.11 -1.29
CA TYR A 295 -14.41 -20.14 -2.21
C TYR A 295 -15.28 -19.51 -3.32
N ILE A 296 -14.60 -19.07 -4.39
CA ILE A 296 -15.22 -18.31 -5.50
C ILE A 296 -16.47 -18.97 -6.11
N PRO A 297 -16.52 -20.31 -6.35
CA PRO A 297 -17.69 -20.95 -6.93
C PRO A 297 -18.98 -20.77 -6.12
N ALA A 298 -18.88 -20.50 -4.81
CA ALA A 298 -20.02 -20.32 -3.91
C ALA A 298 -20.28 -18.87 -3.49
N LEU A 299 -19.55 -17.88 -4.06
CA LEU A 299 -19.86 -16.48 -3.77
C LEU A 299 -21.30 -16.15 -4.16
N SER A 300 -21.98 -15.45 -3.27
CA SER A 300 -23.32 -14.93 -3.52
C SER A 300 -23.30 -13.86 -4.60
N LYS A 301 -24.49 -13.57 -5.16
CA LYS A 301 -24.64 -12.48 -6.14
C LYS A 301 -24.25 -11.12 -5.55
N ASP A 302 -24.54 -10.89 -4.27
CA ASP A 302 -24.22 -9.63 -3.60
C ASP A 302 -22.71 -9.49 -3.40
N GLU A 303 -22.01 -10.57 -3.05
CA GLU A 303 -20.54 -10.59 -2.95
C GLU A 303 -19.89 -10.31 -4.30
N VAL A 304 -20.33 -10.99 -5.36
CA VAL A 304 -19.84 -10.71 -6.72
C VAL A 304 -20.18 -9.28 -7.14
N ALA A 305 -21.36 -8.76 -6.80
CA ALA A 305 -21.80 -7.43 -7.21
C ALA A 305 -20.93 -6.31 -6.62
N TYR A 306 -20.57 -6.36 -5.33
CA TYR A 306 -19.69 -5.33 -4.78
C TYR A 306 -18.23 -5.53 -5.22
N LEU A 307 -17.74 -6.77 -5.31
CA LEU A 307 -16.38 -7.05 -5.79
C LEU A 307 -16.22 -6.60 -7.25
N SER A 308 -17.25 -6.68 -8.07
CA SER A 308 -17.25 -6.20 -9.46
C SER A 308 -17.74 -4.76 -9.64
N ASN A 309 -17.83 -3.97 -8.56
CA ASN A 309 -18.24 -2.57 -8.65
C ASN A 309 -17.20 -1.75 -9.46
N LYS A 310 -17.55 -1.47 -10.72
CA LYS A 310 -16.68 -0.77 -11.67
C LYS A 310 -16.24 0.62 -11.21
N ALA A 311 -17.08 1.33 -10.45
CA ALA A 311 -16.74 2.67 -9.99
C ALA A 311 -15.65 2.64 -8.91
N LEU A 312 -15.75 1.69 -7.96
CA LEU A 312 -14.72 1.49 -6.95
C LEU A 312 -13.44 0.86 -7.53
N ILE A 313 -13.56 -0.09 -8.47
CA ILE A 313 -12.38 -0.62 -9.20
C ILE A 313 -11.67 0.48 -9.97
N ALA A 314 -12.40 1.40 -10.62
CA ALA A 314 -11.78 2.52 -11.33
C ALA A 314 -11.05 3.48 -10.38
N VAL A 315 -11.52 3.61 -9.13
CA VAL A 315 -10.80 4.33 -8.08
C VAL A 315 -9.52 3.58 -7.72
N ASP A 316 -9.62 2.28 -7.41
CA ASP A 316 -8.47 1.43 -7.08
C ASP A 316 -7.38 1.45 -8.16
N GLN A 317 -7.79 1.33 -9.40
CA GLN A 317 -6.93 1.26 -10.59
C GLN A 317 -6.59 2.64 -11.17
N ASP A 318 -6.80 3.73 -10.41
CA ASP A 318 -6.47 5.07 -10.86
C ASP A 318 -4.96 5.24 -11.11
N SER A 319 -4.61 5.80 -12.26
CA SER A 319 -3.21 5.88 -12.73
C SER A 319 -2.28 6.76 -11.90
N LEU A 320 -2.80 7.59 -10.97
CA LEU A 320 -1.93 8.28 -10.02
C LEU A 320 -1.33 7.33 -8.97
N ALA A 321 -1.95 6.15 -8.77
CA ALA A 321 -1.61 5.20 -7.71
C ALA A 321 -1.54 5.83 -6.31
N GLN A 322 -2.18 6.99 -6.11
CA GLN A 322 -2.16 7.67 -4.82
C GLN A 322 -2.95 6.87 -3.79
N GLN A 323 -2.42 6.82 -2.58
CA GLN A 323 -3.14 6.29 -1.44
C GLN A 323 -4.00 7.38 -0.78
N ALA A 324 -5.23 7.02 -0.38
CA ALA A 324 -6.05 7.90 0.45
C ALA A 324 -5.42 8.06 1.85
N THR A 325 -5.35 9.30 2.32
CA THR A 325 -4.80 9.63 3.65
C THR A 325 -5.89 10.14 4.57
N LEU A 326 -5.69 9.98 5.88
CA LEU A 326 -6.59 10.50 6.91
C LEU A 326 -6.67 12.04 6.83
N VAL A 327 -7.88 12.53 6.62
CA VAL A 327 -8.25 13.94 6.73
C VAL A 327 -8.57 14.30 8.17
N SER A 328 -9.33 13.42 8.81
CA SER A 328 -9.84 13.57 10.17
C SER A 328 -10.07 12.18 10.75
N ARG A 329 -9.87 12.06 12.06
CA ARG A 329 -10.07 10.83 12.84
C ARG A 329 -10.54 11.18 14.23
N ASP A 330 -11.52 10.44 14.73
CA ASP A 330 -11.91 10.38 16.13
C ASP A 330 -12.15 8.91 16.56
N ASP A 331 -12.80 8.69 17.71
CA ASP A 331 -13.09 7.36 18.24
C ASP A 331 -14.06 6.55 17.35
N THR A 332 -14.79 7.22 16.46
CA THR A 332 -15.90 6.65 15.70
C THR A 332 -15.70 6.76 14.19
N LEU A 333 -15.16 7.86 13.68
CA LEU A 333 -15.05 8.13 12.25
C LEU A 333 -13.62 8.26 11.80
N ASP A 334 -13.33 7.66 10.65
CA ASP A 334 -12.20 8.03 9.82
C ASP A 334 -12.72 8.64 8.51
N ILE A 335 -12.14 9.77 8.13
CA ILE A 335 -12.41 10.45 6.87
C ILE A 335 -11.10 10.48 6.08
N LEU A 336 -11.12 9.97 4.86
CA LEU A 336 -9.95 9.89 3.98
C LEU A 336 -10.20 10.57 2.65
N THR A 337 -9.13 11.02 2.02
CA THR A 337 -9.19 11.66 0.70
C THR A 337 -7.92 11.45 -0.10
N ARG A 338 -8.04 11.54 -1.42
CA ARG A 338 -6.93 11.66 -2.38
C ARG A 338 -7.42 12.29 -3.69
N SER A 339 -6.48 12.60 -4.57
CA SER A 339 -6.80 13.01 -5.95
C SER A 339 -6.90 11.77 -6.83
N LEU A 340 -7.68 11.92 -7.91
CA LEU A 340 -7.76 10.97 -9.02
C LEU A 340 -7.10 11.59 -10.26
N SER A 341 -6.61 10.76 -11.17
CA SER A 341 -5.88 11.17 -12.38
C SER A 341 -6.65 12.08 -13.32
N ASN A 342 -7.99 11.98 -13.32
CA ASN A 342 -8.87 12.83 -14.10
C ASN A 342 -9.08 14.24 -13.49
N GLY A 343 -8.45 14.53 -12.35
CA GLY A 343 -8.58 15.78 -11.62
C GLY A 343 -9.65 15.75 -10.53
N ASP A 344 -10.43 14.68 -10.41
CA ASP A 344 -11.46 14.54 -9.37
C ASP A 344 -10.87 14.29 -7.98
N ARG A 345 -11.70 14.47 -6.95
CA ARG A 345 -11.36 14.10 -5.57
C ARG A 345 -12.14 12.89 -5.11
N LEU A 346 -11.51 12.05 -4.30
CA LEU A 346 -12.15 10.97 -3.58
C LEU A 346 -12.44 11.41 -2.14
N LEU A 347 -13.62 11.08 -1.63
CA LEU A 347 -13.96 11.10 -0.20
C LEU A 347 -14.35 9.68 0.21
N THR A 348 -13.67 9.14 1.20
CA THR A 348 -14.02 7.86 1.84
C THR A 348 -14.29 8.14 3.31
N VAL A 349 -15.46 7.73 3.81
CA VAL A 349 -15.82 7.87 5.23
C VAL A 349 -16.11 6.49 5.78
N LEU A 350 -15.41 6.11 6.84
CA LEU A 350 -15.59 4.85 7.56
C LEU A 350 -16.16 5.12 8.95
N ASN A 351 -17.25 4.44 9.28
CA ASN A 351 -17.72 4.33 10.66
C ASN A 351 -17.05 3.15 11.36
N ARG A 352 -16.06 3.42 12.20
CA ARG A 352 -15.35 2.44 13.03
C ARG A 352 -16.09 2.08 14.30
N GLY A 353 -17.11 2.85 14.67
CA GLY A 353 -17.87 2.66 15.89
C GLY A 353 -19.04 1.70 15.72
N ASN A 354 -19.67 1.40 16.86
CA ASN A 354 -20.72 0.40 17.00
C ASN A 354 -22.15 0.97 16.89
N THR A 355 -22.31 2.22 16.46
CA THR A 355 -23.60 2.90 16.35
C THR A 355 -23.74 3.58 14.98
N ILE A 356 -24.99 3.83 14.57
CA ILE A 356 -25.26 4.63 13.38
C ILE A 356 -24.76 6.07 13.60
N VAL A 357 -24.06 6.62 12.63
CA VAL A 357 -23.54 7.99 12.66
C VAL A 357 -24.03 8.79 11.48
N LYS A 358 -24.44 10.03 11.76
CA LYS A 358 -24.71 11.06 10.75
C LYS A 358 -23.72 12.20 10.95
N THR A 359 -23.02 12.60 9.90
CA THR A 359 -22.05 13.70 9.95
C THR A 359 -22.04 14.52 8.67
N ASP A 360 -21.64 15.78 8.79
CA ASP A 360 -21.45 16.70 7.67
C ASP A 360 -19.96 16.90 7.45
N ILE A 361 -19.46 16.58 6.25
CA ILE A 361 -18.05 16.72 5.88
C ILE A 361 -17.87 18.01 5.06
N PRO A 362 -17.25 19.06 5.60
CA PRO A 362 -17.02 20.30 4.86
C PRO A 362 -16.16 20.07 3.61
N ILE A 363 -16.50 20.70 2.48
CA ILE A 363 -15.73 20.55 1.22
C ILE A 363 -14.26 21.00 1.36
N GLN A 364 -14.00 21.96 2.25
CA GLN A 364 -12.65 22.44 2.57
C GLN A 364 -11.76 21.35 3.17
N TRP A 365 -12.35 20.31 3.81
CA TRP A 365 -11.60 19.16 4.32
C TRP A 365 -11.03 18.30 3.18
N LEU A 366 -11.61 18.40 1.98
CA LEU A 366 -11.13 17.72 0.77
C LEU A 366 -10.08 18.55 0.01
N GLY A 367 -9.65 19.69 0.57
CA GLY A 367 -8.73 20.62 -0.09
C GLY A 367 -9.39 21.60 -1.06
N LEU A 368 -10.72 21.68 -1.06
CA LEU A 368 -11.51 22.52 -1.97
C LEU A 368 -11.85 23.86 -1.31
N THR A 369 -11.00 24.87 -1.53
CA THR A 369 -11.09 26.17 -0.84
C THR A 369 -11.61 27.31 -1.71
N GLU A 370 -11.79 27.08 -3.01
CA GLU A 370 -12.28 28.10 -3.94
C GLU A 370 -13.74 28.48 -3.61
N THR A 371 -14.00 29.79 -3.61
CA THR A 371 -15.31 30.35 -3.23
C THR A 371 -16.26 30.43 -4.42
N GLY A 372 -17.57 30.35 -4.17
CA GLY A 372 -18.58 30.41 -5.23
C GLY A 372 -18.67 29.14 -6.09
N CYS A 373 -17.99 28.07 -5.68
CA CYS A 373 -17.94 26.80 -6.41
C CYS A 373 -19.11 25.88 -6.06
N THR A 374 -19.56 25.10 -7.05
CA THR A 374 -20.52 24.02 -6.86
C THR A 374 -19.98 22.77 -7.52
N TYR A 375 -19.69 21.76 -6.71
CA TYR A 375 -19.16 20.46 -7.11
C TYR A 375 -20.31 19.47 -7.33
N THR A 376 -19.99 18.33 -7.94
CA THR A 376 -20.90 17.18 -8.03
C THR A 376 -20.26 16.03 -7.29
N ALA A 377 -20.89 15.53 -6.23
CA ALA A 377 -20.45 14.31 -5.57
C ALA A 377 -21.35 13.15 -6.03
N GLU A 378 -20.73 12.06 -6.46
CA GLU A 378 -21.35 10.81 -6.86
C GLU A 378 -21.05 9.75 -5.80
N ASP A 379 -22.08 9.15 -5.21
CA ASP A 379 -21.91 7.99 -4.34
C ASP A 379 -21.54 6.77 -5.20
N LEU A 380 -20.40 6.15 -4.93
CA LEU A 380 -19.88 5.06 -5.75
C LEU A 380 -20.57 3.71 -5.46
N TRP A 381 -21.46 3.64 -4.47
CA TRP A 381 -22.26 2.44 -4.21
C TRP A 381 -23.52 2.36 -5.05
N ASP A 382 -24.19 3.48 -5.31
CA ASP A 382 -25.48 3.53 -6.00
C ASP A 382 -25.55 4.53 -7.17
N SER A 383 -24.44 5.22 -7.45
CA SER A 383 -24.31 6.26 -8.50
C SER A 383 -25.23 7.47 -8.30
N SER A 384 -25.76 7.67 -7.09
CA SER A 384 -26.56 8.85 -6.78
C SER A 384 -25.70 10.12 -6.82
N LEU A 385 -26.26 11.19 -7.38
CA LEU A 385 -25.56 12.46 -7.57
C LEU A 385 -26.13 13.52 -6.63
N GLN A 386 -25.24 14.28 -6.00
CA GLN A 386 -25.58 15.46 -5.21
C GLN A 386 -24.75 16.67 -5.66
N LYS A 387 -25.38 17.85 -5.71
CA LYS A 387 -24.68 19.12 -5.91
C LYS A 387 -24.23 19.64 -4.56
N VAL A 388 -22.95 20.00 -4.45
CA VAL A 388 -22.31 20.29 -3.17
C VAL A 388 -21.57 21.61 -3.27
N SER A 389 -21.85 22.53 -2.35
CA SER A 389 -21.15 23.82 -2.26
C SER A 389 -20.55 24.11 -0.89
N SER A 390 -20.88 23.31 0.15
CA SER A 390 -20.41 23.56 1.52
C SER A 390 -20.02 22.28 2.26
N HIS A 391 -20.84 21.24 2.22
CA HIS A 391 -20.58 19.97 2.90
C HIS A 391 -21.28 18.80 2.22
N ILE A 392 -20.77 17.59 2.48
CA ILE A 392 -21.39 16.33 2.12
C ILE A 392 -21.93 15.70 3.41
N THR A 393 -23.24 15.48 3.48
CA THR A 393 -23.84 14.75 4.60
C THR A 393 -23.75 13.24 4.33
N VAL A 394 -23.27 12.48 5.31
CA VAL A 394 -23.26 11.02 5.26
C VAL A 394 -24.03 10.43 6.43
N LEU A 395 -24.70 9.31 6.20
CA LEU A 395 -25.36 8.49 7.21
C LEU A 395 -24.80 7.07 7.07
N LEU A 396 -24.14 6.57 8.10
CA LEU A 396 -23.45 5.29 8.07
C LEU A 396 -23.96 4.38 9.18
N ALA A 397 -24.27 3.14 8.82
CA ALA A 397 -24.42 2.07 9.80
C ALA A 397 -23.08 1.76 10.47
N THR A 398 -23.11 0.95 11.53
CA THR A 398 -21.92 0.38 12.17
C THR A 398 -21.03 -0.29 11.12
N HIS A 399 -19.74 0.03 11.12
CA HIS A 399 -18.74 -0.57 10.23
C HIS A 399 -18.98 -0.36 8.73
N ALA A 400 -19.90 0.54 8.37
CA ALA A 400 -20.18 0.89 6.98
C ALA A 400 -19.25 1.98 6.46
N THR A 401 -19.13 2.03 5.13
CA THR A 401 -18.37 3.05 4.40
C THR A 401 -19.25 3.77 3.40
N ALA A 402 -19.02 5.07 3.24
CA ALA A 402 -19.49 5.83 2.09
C ALA A 402 -18.28 6.28 1.27
N VAL A 403 -18.39 6.18 -0.05
CA VAL A 403 -17.32 6.59 -0.97
C VAL A 403 -17.92 7.50 -2.02
N PHE A 404 -17.41 8.72 -2.12
CA PHE A 404 -17.84 9.69 -3.11
C PHE A 404 -16.71 10.05 -4.05
N ARG A 405 -17.01 10.12 -5.35
CA ARG A 405 -16.20 10.86 -6.33
C ARG A 405 -16.74 12.27 -6.47
N ILE A 406 -15.89 13.26 -6.27
CA ILE A 406 -16.23 14.68 -6.35
C ILE A 406 -15.64 15.24 -7.63
N SER A 407 -16.50 15.50 -8.61
CA SER A 407 -16.10 16.13 -9.87
C SER A 407 -15.96 17.63 -9.72
N LEU A 408 -14.82 18.15 -10.18
CA LEU A 408 -14.49 19.57 -10.10
C LEU A 408 -14.83 20.31 -11.41
N PRO A 409 -15.64 21.37 -11.36
CA PRO A 409 -15.95 22.13 -12.57
C PRO A 409 -14.75 22.98 -12.99
N LYS A 410 -14.70 23.33 -14.27
CA LYS A 410 -13.67 24.22 -14.82
C LYS A 410 -13.66 25.55 -14.05
N GLY A 411 -12.50 25.93 -13.51
CA GLY A 411 -12.32 27.15 -12.72
C GLY A 411 -12.54 26.99 -11.21
N CYS A 412 -12.95 25.80 -10.75
CA CYS A 412 -12.92 25.38 -9.35
C CYS A 412 -12.17 24.05 -9.22
N SER A 413 -10.96 24.00 -9.76
CA SER A 413 -10.15 22.78 -9.89
C SER A 413 -8.90 22.79 -9.02
N THR A 414 -8.72 23.81 -8.20
CA THR A 414 -7.55 23.93 -7.33
C THR A 414 -7.75 23.06 -6.10
N VAL A 415 -6.81 22.14 -5.87
CA VAL A 415 -6.79 21.27 -4.69
C VAL A 415 -5.56 21.59 -3.88
N VAL A 416 -5.75 21.92 -2.59
CA VAL A 416 -4.66 22.02 -1.63
C VAL A 416 -4.63 20.73 -0.81
N PRO A 417 -3.54 19.94 -0.79
CA PRO A 417 -3.40 18.77 0.08
C PRO A 417 -3.82 19.10 1.51
N THR A 418 -4.85 18.41 2.00
CA THR A 418 -5.51 18.74 3.27
C THR A 418 -5.79 17.46 4.04
N GLY A 419 -5.42 17.43 5.32
CA GLY A 419 -5.65 16.30 6.21
C GLY A 419 -4.81 16.34 7.47
N LEU A 420 -4.64 15.20 8.14
CA LEU A 420 -3.87 15.12 9.37
C LEU A 420 -2.37 15.28 9.10
N VAL A 421 -1.69 15.92 10.04
CA VAL A 421 -0.24 15.75 10.27
C VAL A 421 -0.13 15.01 11.59
N PHE A 422 0.29 13.75 11.57
CA PHE A 422 0.26 12.89 12.75
C PHE A 422 1.54 12.07 12.86
N ASN A 423 1.95 11.75 14.09
CA ASN A 423 3.10 10.87 14.32
C ASN A 423 2.68 9.41 14.06
N THR A 424 3.40 8.69 13.19
CA THR A 424 2.99 7.33 12.77
C THR A 424 3.26 6.26 13.83
N ALA A 425 4.07 6.54 14.84
CA ALA A 425 4.32 5.64 15.97
C ALA A 425 3.27 5.81 17.08
N SER A 426 3.03 7.04 17.55
CA SER A 426 2.07 7.32 18.63
C SER A 426 0.62 7.38 18.15
N GLY A 427 0.39 7.71 16.88
CA GLY A 427 -0.94 7.99 16.33
C GLY A 427 -1.51 9.35 16.73
N HIS A 428 -0.77 10.19 17.46
CA HIS A 428 -1.24 11.52 17.86
C HIS A 428 -1.20 12.51 16.71
N CYS A 429 -2.20 13.39 16.69
CA CYS A 429 -2.40 14.44 15.72
C CYS A 429 -1.77 15.76 16.17
N LEU A 430 -1.04 16.42 15.26
CA LEU A 430 -0.59 17.80 15.44
C LEU A 430 -1.82 18.70 15.57
N THR A 431 -1.91 19.44 16.67
CA THR A 431 -3.10 20.20 17.07
C THR A 431 -2.75 21.67 17.21
N ALA A 432 -3.47 22.54 16.51
CA ALA A 432 -3.35 23.99 16.63
C ALA A 432 -4.21 24.53 17.77
N SER A 433 -3.63 25.36 18.63
CA SER A 433 -4.33 26.02 19.74
C SER A 433 -4.61 27.51 19.45
N SER A 434 -5.65 28.07 20.07
CA SER A 434 -6.04 29.48 19.89
C SER A 434 -5.01 30.49 20.39
N ASN A 435 -4.14 30.09 21.32
CA ASN A 435 -2.99 30.87 21.81
C ASN A 435 -1.76 30.80 20.89
N SER A 436 -1.91 30.28 19.67
CA SER A 436 -0.85 30.14 18.66
C SER A 436 0.24 29.10 18.98
N SER A 437 0.04 28.22 19.98
CA SER A 437 0.88 27.04 20.18
C SER A 437 0.43 25.85 19.35
N VAL A 438 1.29 24.84 19.25
CA VAL A 438 0.97 23.51 18.71
C VAL A 438 1.35 22.41 19.70
N THR A 439 0.55 21.35 19.72
CA THR A 439 0.71 20.17 20.57
C THR A 439 0.49 18.90 19.75
N PHE A 440 0.92 17.74 20.24
CA PHE A 440 0.45 16.45 19.73
C PHE A 440 -0.53 15.85 20.73
N GLU A 441 -1.71 15.48 20.26
CA GLU A 441 -2.83 15.01 21.08
C GLU A 441 -3.53 13.83 20.40
N SER A 442 -4.33 13.08 21.15
CA SER A 442 -5.25 12.12 20.53
C SER A 442 -6.11 12.80 19.47
N CYS A 443 -6.28 12.13 18.33
CA CYS A 443 -7.10 12.66 17.26
C CYS A 443 -8.57 12.73 17.71
N ASN A 444 -9.23 13.88 17.49
CA ASN A 444 -10.53 14.22 18.08
C ASN A 444 -11.55 14.75 17.05
N GLY A 445 -11.24 14.56 15.76
CA GLY A 445 -12.12 14.92 14.66
C GLY A 445 -12.24 16.42 14.36
N GLN A 446 -11.52 17.30 15.08
CA GLN A 446 -11.69 18.75 14.98
C GLN A 446 -10.83 19.41 13.90
N ALA A 447 -11.31 20.52 13.35
CA ALA A 447 -10.60 21.31 12.34
C ALA A 447 -9.25 21.89 12.81
N SER A 448 -8.98 21.92 14.12
CA SER A 448 -7.67 22.27 14.68
C SER A 448 -6.59 21.24 14.43
N GLN A 449 -6.96 20.01 14.04
CA GLN A 449 -6.05 18.91 13.70
C GLN A 449 -5.94 18.66 12.20
N ILE A 450 -6.71 19.42 11.40
CA ILE A 450 -6.72 19.28 9.94
C ILE A 450 -5.88 20.40 9.35
N TRP A 451 -4.86 20.03 8.60
CA TRP A 451 -3.85 20.95 8.07
C TRP A 451 -3.83 20.94 6.55
N GLN A 452 -3.61 22.12 5.99
CA GLN A 452 -3.36 22.35 4.57
C GLN A 452 -1.87 22.45 4.33
N VAL A 453 -1.38 21.77 3.30
CA VAL A 453 0.03 21.79 2.92
C VAL A 453 0.15 22.33 1.50
N THR A 454 0.72 23.51 1.35
CA THR A 454 0.91 24.18 0.06
C THR A 454 2.13 23.64 -0.68
N SER A 455 2.18 23.82 -1.99
CA SER A 455 3.36 23.47 -2.81
C SER A 455 4.63 24.23 -2.43
N SER A 456 4.51 25.39 -1.76
CA SER A 456 5.65 26.12 -1.20
C SER A 456 6.20 25.52 0.10
N GLY A 457 5.54 24.50 0.66
CA GLY A 457 5.90 23.88 1.95
C GLY A 457 5.34 24.61 3.17
N ALA A 458 4.40 25.55 3.00
CA ALA A 458 3.69 26.17 4.11
C ALA A 458 2.57 25.24 4.60
N ILE A 459 2.43 25.11 5.91
CA ILE A 459 1.50 24.21 6.59
C ILE A 459 0.56 25.04 7.48
N SER A 460 -0.75 24.97 7.28
CA SER A 460 -1.74 25.84 7.94
C SER A 460 -2.94 25.05 8.47
N PRO A 461 -3.40 25.29 9.71
CA PRO A 461 -4.56 24.56 10.24
C PRO A 461 -5.86 25.12 9.65
N LEU A 462 -6.85 24.28 9.39
CA LEU A 462 -8.16 24.73 8.91
C LEU A 462 -8.90 25.60 9.93
N SER A 463 -8.63 25.42 11.23
CA SER A 463 -9.15 26.30 12.28
C SER A 463 -8.65 27.74 12.20
N SER A 464 -7.52 27.98 11.51
CA SER A 464 -6.91 29.30 11.33
C SER A 464 -6.04 29.35 10.07
N ALA A 465 -6.67 29.28 8.90
CA ALA A 465 -5.96 29.16 7.61
C ALA A 465 -5.05 30.35 7.27
N ALA A 466 -5.22 31.49 7.95
CA ALA A 466 -4.33 32.65 7.83
C ALA A 466 -3.03 32.52 8.64
N GLN A 467 -2.89 31.47 9.46
CA GLN A 467 -1.69 31.18 10.23
C GLN A 467 -0.96 29.94 9.68
N CYS A 468 0.36 29.96 9.77
CA CYS A 468 1.26 28.96 9.23
C CYS A 468 2.16 28.41 10.34
N LEU A 469 2.41 27.11 10.33
CA LEU A 469 3.39 26.43 11.17
C LEU A 469 4.76 27.09 10.97
N THR A 470 5.30 27.64 12.05
CA THR A 470 6.48 28.51 12.02
C THR A 470 7.51 28.02 13.02
N ALA A 471 8.75 27.86 12.54
CA ALA A 471 9.92 27.62 13.36
C ALA A 471 10.48 28.93 13.95
N THR A 472 10.47 29.03 15.27
CA THR A 472 11.20 30.05 16.03
C THR A 472 12.42 29.43 16.72
N CYS A 473 13.36 30.23 17.22
CA CYS A 473 14.61 29.72 17.81
C CYS A 473 14.36 28.73 18.96
N GLY A 474 14.32 27.42 18.64
CA GLY A 474 14.09 26.32 19.58
C GLY A 474 12.64 25.88 19.78
N SER A 475 11.66 26.46 19.10
CA SER A 475 10.23 26.12 19.27
C SER A 475 9.44 26.15 17.97
N VAL A 476 8.29 25.49 17.98
CA VAL A 476 7.34 25.46 16.86
C VAL A 476 6.00 26.01 17.34
N GLY A 477 5.38 26.87 16.54
CA GLY A 477 4.06 27.45 16.80
C GLY A 477 3.36 27.80 15.49
N ILE A 478 2.26 28.54 15.56
CA ILE A 478 1.62 29.12 14.37
C ILE A 478 1.71 30.65 14.40
N GLN A 479 2.00 31.27 13.26
CA GLN A 479 2.07 32.73 13.11
C GLN A 479 1.39 33.15 11.82
N ALA A 480 1.08 34.43 11.64
CA ALA A 480 0.51 34.91 10.38
C ALA A 480 1.32 34.40 9.17
N CYS A 481 0.64 33.84 8.18
CA CYS A 481 1.29 33.35 6.98
C CYS A 481 1.95 34.50 6.22
N HIS A 482 3.25 34.38 5.96
CA HIS A 482 3.97 35.31 5.11
C HIS A 482 4.07 34.72 3.70
N SER A 483 3.95 35.56 2.68
CA SER A 483 4.05 35.16 1.27
C SER A 483 5.45 34.60 0.97
N SER A 484 5.57 33.27 1.00
CA SER A 484 6.62 32.40 0.43
C SER A 484 8.11 32.76 0.63
N LYS A 485 8.46 33.76 1.46
CA LYS A 485 9.84 34.26 1.66
C LYS A 485 10.43 33.96 3.04
N SER A 486 9.64 33.44 3.97
CA SER A 486 10.15 33.09 5.30
C SER A 486 10.52 31.62 5.33
N ASP A 487 11.82 31.33 5.30
CA ASP A 487 12.32 29.95 5.48
C ASP A 487 11.84 29.34 6.81
N ALA A 488 11.41 30.15 7.78
CA ALA A 488 10.82 29.71 9.04
C ALA A 488 9.47 28.99 8.86
N GLN A 489 8.73 29.30 7.80
CA GLN A 489 7.40 28.74 7.50
C GLN A 489 7.44 27.70 6.37
N LYS A 490 8.64 27.39 5.86
CA LYS A 490 8.83 26.42 4.78
C LYS A 490 9.29 25.09 5.36
N TRP A 491 8.52 24.04 5.05
CA TRP A 491 8.76 22.68 5.50
C TRP A 491 8.90 21.74 4.31
N THR A 492 9.88 20.84 4.36
CA THR A 492 10.09 19.78 3.39
C THR A 492 9.79 18.44 4.04
N TYR A 493 9.15 17.56 3.30
CA TYR A 493 8.74 16.24 3.77
C TYR A 493 9.46 15.15 2.99
N ALA A 494 10.21 14.31 3.67
CA ALA A 494 10.99 13.25 3.04
C ALA A 494 10.26 11.90 3.09
N VAL A 495 10.67 10.95 2.25
CA VAL A 495 10.13 9.57 2.25
C VAL A 495 10.36 8.86 3.58
N THR A 496 11.40 9.24 4.34
CA THR A 496 11.67 8.78 5.72
C THR A 496 10.60 9.21 6.72
N GLY A 497 9.66 10.09 6.31
CA GLY A 497 8.62 10.66 7.16
C GLY A 497 9.06 11.90 7.95
N ASN A 498 10.31 12.33 7.81
CA ASN A 498 10.80 13.54 8.48
C ASN A 498 10.16 14.80 7.90
N LEU A 499 9.73 15.71 8.79
CA LEU A 499 9.26 17.04 8.44
C LEU A 499 10.29 18.10 8.84
N LYS A 500 11.09 18.57 7.87
CA LYS A 500 12.26 19.43 8.10
C LYS A 500 11.96 20.89 7.81
N ASN A 501 12.37 21.78 8.70
CA ASN A 501 12.23 23.22 8.50
C ASN A 501 13.39 23.81 7.68
N ALA A 502 13.09 24.67 6.71
CA ALA A 502 14.11 25.25 5.84
C ALA A 502 15.05 26.24 6.55
N LYS A 503 14.58 27.00 7.55
CA LYS A 503 15.40 27.98 8.27
C LYS A 503 16.36 27.34 9.25
N THR A 504 15.89 26.38 10.03
CA THR A 504 16.69 25.77 11.10
C THR A 504 17.46 24.53 10.63
N GLY A 505 16.99 23.88 9.56
CA GLY A 505 17.48 22.57 9.14
C GLY A 505 17.11 21.42 10.08
N GLY A 506 16.36 21.70 11.15
CA GLY A 506 15.90 20.71 12.11
C GLY A 506 14.57 20.05 11.70
N CYS A 507 14.33 18.86 12.22
CA CYS A 507 13.10 18.10 12.01
C CYS A 507 12.13 18.30 13.17
N LEU A 508 10.83 18.38 12.85
CA LEU A 508 9.77 18.34 13.85
C LEU A 508 9.91 17.08 14.70
N THR A 509 9.74 17.20 16.00
CA THR A 509 9.80 16.07 16.95
C THR A 509 8.62 16.16 17.89
N GLU A 510 7.86 15.07 18.03
CA GLU A 510 6.61 15.03 18.82
C GLU A 510 6.81 15.51 20.28
N GLY A 511 7.72 14.89 21.03
CA GLY A 511 7.93 15.07 22.48
C GLY A 511 7.49 16.42 23.08
N LEU A 512 8.35 17.44 23.07
CA LEU A 512 8.02 18.81 23.52
C LEU A 512 7.61 19.74 22.37
N VAL A 513 7.20 19.18 21.22
CA VAL A 513 6.95 19.88 19.96
C VAL A 513 8.05 20.90 19.62
N GLN A 514 9.20 20.36 19.26
CA GLN A 514 10.41 21.14 19.04
C GLN A 514 11.13 20.73 17.76
N LEU A 515 12.11 21.53 17.37
CA LEU A 515 13.02 21.22 16.27
C LEU A 515 14.27 20.59 16.85
N GLN A 516 14.55 19.37 16.43
CA GLN A 516 15.79 18.68 16.77
C GLN A 516 16.60 18.37 15.51
N ARG A 517 17.81 17.86 15.70
CA ARG A 517 18.54 17.21 14.61
C ARG A 517 17.64 16.15 13.98
N CYS A 518 17.59 16.11 12.65
CA CYS A 518 16.91 15.04 11.94
C CYS A 518 17.61 13.72 12.26
N LEU A 519 16.83 12.78 12.78
CA LEU A 519 17.20 11.42 13.08
C LEU A 519 16.47 10.53 12.09
N ASP A 520 17.19 9.54 11.58
CA ASP A 520 16.65 8.58 10.64
C ASP A 520 15.72 7.64 11.42
N GLU A 521 14.46 7.53 10.97
CA GLU A 521 13.55 6.43 11.35
C GLU A 521 13.28 6.27 12.85
N THR A 522 13.42 7.35 13.62
CA THR A 522 13.05 7.36 15.04
C THR A 522 11.58 7.64 15.21
N ASN A 523 10.88 6.86 16.05
CA ASN A 523 9.45 7.00 16.33
C ASN A 523 8.98 8.46 16.49
N GLY A 524 9.75 9.30 17.19
CA GLY A 524 9.36 10.70 17.47
C GLY A 524 9.44 11.67 16.29
N GLN A 525 9.99 11.27 15.14
CA GLN A 525 10.23 12.14 13.97
C GLN A 525 9.67 11.60 12.64
N VAL A 526 8.89 10.51 12.67
CA VAL A 526 8.20 9.98 11.48
C VAL A 526 6.74 10.41 11.51
N PHE A 527 6.34 11.19 10.50
CA PHE A 527 4.99 11.73 10.40
C PHE A 527 4.28 11.28 9.12
N GLY A 528 2.97 11.10 9.22
CA GLY A 528 2.07 10.99 8.08
C GLY A 528 1.52 12.36 7.72
N LEU A 529 1.50 12.66 6.42
CA LEU A 529 1.00 13.92 5.86
C LEU A 529 -0.14 13.67 4.84
N PRO A 530 -0.91 14.70 4.47
CA PRO A 530 -1.99 14.57 3.51
C PRO A 530 -1.55 14.08 2.12
N SER A 531 -2.43 13.33 1.46
CA SER A 531 -2.26 12.85 0.09
C SER A 531 -2.10 14.02 -0.88
N GLY A 532 -1.10 13.93 -1.77
CA GLY A 532 -0.73 14.98 -2.71
C GLY A 532 0.38 15.92 -2.24
N VAL A 533 0.84 15.80 -0.97
CA VAL A 533 2.08 16.45 -0.54
C VAL A 533 3.27 15.87 -1.30
N GLN A 534 4.09 16.75 -1.88
CA GLN A 534 5.28 16.35 -2.61
C GLN A 534 6.40 15.95 -1.65
N LEU A 535 7.05 14.83 -1.94
CA LEU A 535 8.26 14.41 -1.25
C LEU A 535 9.46 15.22 -1.75
N SER A 536 10.37 15.54 -0.84
CA SER A 536 11.58 16.36 -1.09
C SER A 536 12.76 15.58 -1.62
#